data_AF-A0A6F9AE90-F1
#
_entry.id   AF-A0A6F9AE90-F1
#
_cell.length_a   1.000
_cell.length_b   1.000
_cell.length_c   1.000
_cell.angle_alpha   90.00
_cell.angle_beta   90.00
_cell.angle_gamma   90.00
#
_symmetry.space_group_name_H-M   'P 1'
#
loop_
_entity.id
_entity.type
_entity.pdbx_description
1 polymer ?
#
loop_
_entity_poly.entity_id
_entity_poly.type
_entity_poly.pdbx_seq_one_letter_code
_entity_poly.pdbx_strand_id
1 'polypeptide(L)'
;MSGGRKPRSVANPLESAITTPSERILRECHNLYIDSENGLVKIASHLGLQLLPPRKKIIVMIMGNHSAGKSSFINWYVEEHIQKTGVAIETQGFTFITSGRKRESLTALCKRTLNIVEKLSDKVADKLRFYLSKADEAGRETDRQRVMMQIVQELCRRPGLNKCGFEMPTIYIPNPQKLSRCVNQIDGVCQTIEKTINQAVQKTLDQLEKDCDLISSTIDSKLAQDRADLSFNSSVRLHSFLCGALGILLPCLSILSFIVNTLSPEELQELLGEGLAKALWLSTGVVVFLWDWIPEDGQILFVIIFGALCYFFLCLAKYFARQGNRTLTKKEKRTLTEYSDYVQDVVKAKKGKLYEEYLAQCAAEYDF
;
A
#
# COMPACT_ATOMS: atom_id res chain seq x y z
N MET A 1 23.56 -35.42 55.54
CA MET A 1 24.28 -35.19 54.27
C MET A 1 23.63 -34.03 53.56
N SER A 2 24.32 -32.89 53.51
CA SER A 2 23.84 -31.62 52.94
C SER A 2 23.89 -31.68 51.41
N GLY A 3 22.73 -31.68 50.76
CA GLY A 3 22.60 -31.53 49.30
C GLY A 3 22.55 -30.05 48.94
N GLY A 4 23.70 -29.42 48.72
CA GLY A 4 23.78 -28.05 48.22
C GLY A 4 23.15 -27.92 46.84
N ARG A 5 22.11 -27.09 46.71
CA ARG A 5 21.55 -26.71 45.40
C ARG A 5 22.57 -25.85 44.66
N LYS A 6 23.00 -26.29 43.47
CA LYS A 6 23.71 -25.44 42.51
C LYS A 6 22.85 -24.20 42.21
N PRO A 7 23.40 -22.98 42.24
CA PRO A 7 22.70 -21.82 41.69
C PRO A 7 22.45 -22.08 40.20
N ARG A 8 21.20 -21.95 39.77
CA ARG A 8 20.84 -22.02 38.34
C ARG A 8 21.56 -20.87 37.62
N SER A 9 22.33 -21.21 36.60
CA SER A 9 23.02 -20.25 35.73
C SER A 9 21.99 -19.33 35.07
N VAL A 10 22.29 -18.04 35.02
CA VAL A 10 21.56 -17.05 34.24
C VAL A 10 21.48 -17.56 32.80
N ALA A 11 20.27 -17.79 32.30
CA ALA A 11 20.05 -18.51 31.04
C ALA A 11 20.52 -17.75 29.78
N ASN A 12 20.92 -16.47 29.90
CA ASN A 12 21.34 -15.66 28.76
C ASN A 12 22.71 -15.03 29.00
N PRO A 13 23.79 -15.54 28.37
CA PRO A 13 25.02 -14.78 28.14
C PRO A 13 24.72 -13.48 27.39
N LEU A 14 25.44 -12.41 27.70
CA LEU A 14 25.30 -11.05 27.13
C LEU A 14 25.34 -10.94 25.59
N GLU A 15 25.66 -12.03 24.88
CA GLU A 15 25.66 -12.12 23.41
C GLU A 15 24.31 -12.53 22.81
N SER A 16 23.36 -13.07 23.60
CA SER A 16 22.04 -13.49 23.12
C SER A 16 20.95 -12.42 23.26
N ALA A 17 21.26 -11.15 22.94
CA ALA A 17 20.21 -10.20 22.59
C ALA A 17 19.60 -10.56 21.22
N ILE A 18 19.14 -11.80 21.07
CA ILE A 18 18.56 -12.36 19.86
C ILE A 18 17.20 -11.70 19.70
N THR A 19 17.11 -10.75 18.77
CA THR A 19 15.80 -10.34 18.25
C THR A 19 15.03 -11.60 17.88
N THR A 20 13.81 -11.76 18.40
CA THR A 20 13.00 -12.93 18.07
C THR A 20 12.87 -13.06 16.55
N PRO A 21 12.82 -14.27 15.99
CA PRO A 21 12.69 -14.45 14.54
C PRO A 21 11.52 -13.63 13.95
N SER A 22 10.39 -13.58 14.66
CA SER A 22 9.24 -12.74 14.29
C SER A 22 9.55 -11.23 14.29
N GLU A 23 10.33 -10.71 15.26
CA GLU A 23 10.77 -9.31 15.25
C GLU A 23 11.69 -9.03 14.05
N ARG A 24 12.58 -9.96 13.71
CA ARG A 24 13.47 -9.86 12.56
C ARG A 24 12.66 -9.79 11.27
N ILE A 25 11.68 -10.68 11.07
CA ILE A 25 10.81 -10.69 9.88
C ILE A 25 10.08 -9.35 9.73
N LEU A 26 9.45 -8.85 10.80
CA LEU A 26 8.73 -7.57 10.76
C LEU A 26 9.65 -6.39 10.45
N ARG A 27 10.88 -6.41 10.98
CA ARG A 27 11.88 -5.38 10.72
C ARG A 27 12.34 -5.41 9.26
N GLU A 28 12.62 -6.59 8.72
CA GLU A 28 12.99 -6.76 7.31
C GLU A 28 11.86 -6.33 6.37
N CYS A 29 10.61 -6.69 6.67
CA CYS A 29 9.45 -6.21 5.94
C CYS A 29 9.37 -4.68 5.98
N HIS A 30 9.49 -4.07 7.15
CA HIS A 30 9.47 -2.60 7.25
C HIS A 30 10.59 -1.96 6.41
N ASN A 31 11.80 -2.50 6.45
CA ASN A 31 12.94 -1.95 5.71
C ASN A 31 12.70 -1.96 4.19
N LEU A 32 12.01 -2.97 3.64
CA LEU A 32 11.60 -2.99 2.23
C LEU A 32 10.71 -1.80 1.83
N TYR A 33 9.91 -1.29 2.77
CA TYR A 33 9.05 -0.12 2.50
C TYR A 33 9.80 1.21 2.55
N ILE A 34 10.74 1.35 3.50
CA ILE A 34 11.40 2.62 3.81
C ILE A 34 12.79 2.78 3.19
N ASP A 35 13.25 1.81 2.39
CA ASP A 35 14.55 1.86 1.75
C ASP A 35 14.74 3.17 0.96
N SER A 36 15.90 3.81 1.13
CA SER A 36 16.14 5.17 0.61
C SER A 36 16.24 5.22 -0.92
N GLU A 37 16.75 4.14 -1.51
CA GLU A 37 16.94 4.06 -2.95
C GLU A 37 15.65 3.61 -3.61
N ASN A 38 15.17 2.40 -3.26
CA ASN A 38 14.10 1.70 -3.96
C ASN A 38 12.94 1.28 -3.04
N GLY A 39 12.74 1.95 -1.90
CA GLY A 39 11.66 1.60 -0.97
C GLY A 39 10.27 1.65 -1.60
N LEU A 40 9.41 0.70 -1.25
CA LEU A 40 8.06 0.59 -1.82
C LEU A 40 7.24 1.86 -1.64
N VAL A 41 7.42 2.61 -0.54
CA VAL A 41 6.71 3.87 -0.30
C VAL A 41 7.11 4.93 -1.34
N LYS A 42 8.38 4.96 -1.73
CA LYS A 42 8.90 5.89 -2.74
C LYS A 42 8.42 5.49 -4.14
N ILE A 43 8.44 4.20 -4.46
CA ILE A 43 7.92 3.70 -5.74
C ILE A 43 6.42 4.01 -5.85
N ALA A 44 5.65 3.71 -4.81
CA ALA A 44 4.22 4.01 -4.74
C ALA A 44 3.92 5.50 -4.91
N SER A 45 4.69 6.39 -4.27
CA SER A 45 4.47 7.83 -4.41
C SER A 45 4.70 8.34 -5.84
N HIS A 46 5.69 7.82 -6.56
CA HIS A 46 5.88 8.11 -7.99
C HIS A 46 4.71 7.62 -8.85
N LEU A 47 4.01 6.58 -8.39
CA LEU A 47 2.83 6.07 -9.06
C LEU A 47 1.54 6.81 -8.67
N GLY A 48 1.58 7.71 -7.67
CA GLY A 48 0.40 8.38 -7.12
C GLY A 48 -0.36 7.53 -6.09
N LEU A 49 0.28 6.49 -5.55
CA LEU A 49 -0.27 5.60 -4.53
C LEU A 49 0.26 5.98 -3.14
N GLN A 50 -0.55 5.75 -2.11
CA GLN A 50 -0.15 5.94 -0.72
C GLN A 50 -0.04 4.59 -0.01
N LEU A 51 1.20 4.17 0.26
CA LEU A 51 1.49 2.98 1.07
C LEU A 51 1.94 3.36 2.48
N LEU A 52 1.55 2.56 3.47
CA LEU A 52 1.96 2.72 4.86
C LEU A 52 2.91 1.59 5.26
N PRO A 53 4.12 1.89 5.75
CA PRO A 53 5.05 0.86 6.16
C PRO A 53 4.51 0.10 7.39
N PRO A 54 4.69 -1.24 7.46
CA PRO A 54 4.24 -2.05 8.58
C PRO A 54 5.00 -1.70 9.86
N ARG A 55 4.47 -2.07 11.04
CA ARG A 55 5.19 -1.83 12.30
C ARG A 55 6.36 -2.80 12.47
N LYS A 56 7.49 -2.31 12.97
CA LYS A 56 8.70 -3.12 13.26
C LYS A 56 8.55 -4.04 14.47
N LYS A 57 7.61 -3.74 15.37
CA LYS A 57 7.47 -4.39 16.67
C LYS A 57 6.00 -4.57 17.03
N ILE A 58 5.72 -5.67 17.70
CA ILE A 58 4.43 -5.97 18.33
C ILE A 58 4.51 -5.49 19.77
N ILE A 59 3.47 -4.80 20.23
CA ILE A 59 3.41 -4.24 21.59
C ILE A 59 2.20 -4.85 22.28
N VAL A 60 2.45 -5.56 23.37
CA VAL A 60 1.42 -6.06 24.28
C VAL A 60 1.33 -5.10 25.47
N MET A 61 0.14 -4.55 25.72
CA MET A 61 -0.10 -3.64 26.83
C MET A 61 -0.82 -4.38 27.96
N ILE A 62 -0.23 -4.41 29.15
CA ILE A 62 -0.84 -5.02 30.35
C ILE A 62 -1.30 -3.90 31.28
N MET A 63 -2.60 -3.86 31.55
CA MET A 63 -3.25 -2.88 32.43
C MET A 63 -3.97 -3.59 33.58
N GLY A 64 -4.07 -2.90 34.72
CA GLY A 64 -4.73 -3.44 35.89
C GLY A 64 -4.48 -2.58 37.13
N ASN A 65 -5.36 -2.71 38.12
CA ASN A 65 -5.31 -1.95 39.37
C ASN A 65 -4.05 -2.25 40.19
N HIS A 66 -3.84 -1.49 41.27
CA HIS A 66 -2.77 -1.75 42.23
C HIS A 66 -2.81 -3.21 42.70
N SER A 67 -1.63 -3.81 42.83
CA SER A 67 -1.48 -5.21 43.28
C SER A 67 -2.21 -6.29 42.46
N ALA A 68 -2.70 -5.98 41.25
CA ALA A 68 -3.31 -6.97 40.34
C ALA A 68 -2.33 -8.02 39.77
N GLY A 69 -1.06 -8.03 40.20
CA GLY A 69 -0.08 -9.02 39.75
C GLY A 69 0.56 -8.75 38.38
N LYS A 70 0.39 -7.54 37.81
CA LYS A 70 0.97 -7.15 36.50
C LYS A 70 2.48 -7.44 36.39
N SER A 71 3.26 -6.93 37.35
CA SER A 71 4.71 -7.08 37.37
C SER A 71 5.15 -8.52 37.60
N SER A 72 4.42 -9.25 38.44
CA SER A 72 4.65 -10.67 38.67
C SER A 72 4.39 -11.48 37.40
N PHE A 73 3.31 -11.18 36.67
CA PHE A 73 2.99 -11.85 35.42
C PHE A 73 4.08 -11.62 34.37
N ILE A 74 4.56 -10.39 34.22
CA ILE A 74 5.62 -10.10 33.24
C ILE A 74 6.92 -10.83 33.58
N ASN A 75 7.34 -10.79 34.84
CA ASN A 75 8.55 -11.50 35.26
C ASN A 75 8.43 -13.01 35.06
N TRP A 76 7.24 -13.56 35.31
CA TRP A 76 6.96 -14.98 35.07
C TRP A 76 6.96 -15.31 33.57
N TYR A 77 6.28 -14.51 32.75
CA TYR A 77 6.15 -14.72 31.30
C TYR A 77 7.48 -14.60 30.55
N VAL A 78 8.35 -13.67 30.97
CA VAL A 78 9.68 -13.48 30.36
C VAL A 78 10.73 -14.39 31.03
N GLU A 79 10.37 -15.11 32.08
CA GLU A 79 11.28 -15.92 32.90
C GLU A 79 12.46 -15.14 33.50
N GLU A 80 12.30 -13.82 33.67
CA GLU A 80 13.33 -12.90 34.16
C GLU A 80 12.77 -11.92 35.21
N HIS A 81 13.58 -11.60 36.22
CA HIS A 81 13.18 -10.67 37.29
C HIS A 81 13.42 -9.20 36.88
N ILE A 82 12.64 -8.71 35.93
CA ILE A 82 12.79 -7.37 35.33
C ILE A 82 12.17 -6.29 36.23
N GLN A 83 10.93 -6.51 36.69
CA GLN A 83 10.19 -5.58 37.53
C GLN A 83 10.29 -5.97 39.01
N LYS A 84 10.31 -4.97 39.90
CA LYS A 84 10.22 -5.22 41.35
C LYS A 84 8.82 -5.78 41.68
N THR A 85 8.77 -6.88 42.41
CA THR A 85 7.53 -7.52 42.88
C THR A 85 7.49 -7.52 44.42
N GLY A 86 6.32 -7.72 45.03
CA GLY A 86 6.19 -7.88 46.48
C GLY A 86 6.27 -6.59 47.32
N VAL A 87 6.35 -5.42 46.68
CA VAL A 87 6.28 -4.12 47.36
C VAL A 87 4.94 -3.44 47.08
N ALA A 88 4.27 -2.92 48.11
CA ALA A 88 3.04 -2.14 47.99
C ALA A 88 3.25 -0.76 47.34
N ILE A 89 4.45 -0.47 46.84
CA ILE A 89 4.77 0.75 46.12
C ILE A 89 3.89 0.79 44.87
N GLU A 90 3.01 1.78 44.82
CA GLU A 90 2.23 2.07 43.62
C GLU A 90 3.19 2.31 42.46
N THR A 91 3.11 1.52 41.40
CA THR A 91 3.76 1.88 40.14
C THR A 91 3.04 3.12 39.60
N GLN A 92 3.53 4.32 39.92
CA GLN A 92 2.94 5.60 39.53
C GLN A 92 3.29 6.00 38.08
N GLY A 93 3.60 5.03 37.21
CA GLY A 93 4.08 5.26 35.86
C GLY A 93 3.76 4.15 34.86
N PHE A 94 3.86 4.47 33.57
CA PHE A 94 3.96 3.47 32.51
C PHE A 94 5.32 2.76 32.60
N THR A 95 5.36 1.47 32.30
CA THR A 95 6.62 0.75 32.16
C THR A 95 6.69 0.11 30.79
N PHE A 96 7.66 0.54 29.99
CA PHE A 96 7.99 -0.09 28.72
C PHE A 96 9.08 -1.13 28.94
N ILE A 97 8.79 -2.37 28.56
CA ILE A 97 9.75 -3.48 28.60
C ILE A 97 10.03 -3.88 27.17
N THR A 98 11.29 -3.75 26.77
CA THR A 98 11.74 -4.00 25.39
C THR A 98 13.07 -4.75 25.43
N SER A 99 13.34 -5.55 24.39
CA SER A 99 14.66 -6.12 24.15
C SER A 99 15.73 -5.02 24.07
N GLY A 100 16.83 -5.15 24.83
CA GLY A 100 17.97 -4.22 24.82
C GLY A 100 18.56 -3.92 26.21
N ARG A 101 19.48 -2.95 26.28
CA ARG A 101 20.09 -2.51 27.54
C ARG A 101 19.08 -1.74 28.38
N LYS A 102 18.96 -2.10 29.66
CA LYS A 102 18.11 -1.42 30.65
C LYS A 102 18.44 0.08 30.69
N ARG A 103 17.53 0.91 30.19
CA ARG A 103 17.53 2.37 30.36
C ARG A 103 16.44 2.73 31.37
N GLU A 104 16.70 3.79 32.14
CA GLU A 104 15.88 4.21 33.27
C GLU A 104 14.40 4.40 32.90
N SER A 105 13.53 4.05 33.84
CA SER A 105 12.07 4.07 33.70
C SER A 105 11.55 5.50 33.61
N LEU A 106 10.94 5.85 32.46
CA LEU A 106 10.16 7.07 32.32
C LEU A 106 8.80 6.88 33.00
N THR A 107 8.49 7.68 34.01
CA THR A 107 7.22 7.62 34.75
C THR A 107 6.29 8.76 34.32
N ALA A 108 5.01 8.43 34.09
CA ALA A 108 3.94 9.40 33.82
C ALA A 108 2.63 8.92 34.45
N LEU A 109 1.85 9.86 34.99
CA LEU A 109 0.73 9.68 35.93
C LEU A 109 -0.47 8.88 35.37
N CYS A 110 -1.09 8.02 36.19
CA CYS A 110 -2.31 7.26 35.83
C CYS A 110 -3.53 7.68 36.69
N LYS A 111 -4.62 8.15 36.06
CA LYS A 111 -5.98 8.27 36.66
C LYS A 111 -6.79 6.96 36.46
N ARG A 112 -7.90 6.79 37.21
CA ARG A 112 -8.81 5.61 37.28
C ARG A 112 -8.82 4.71 36.03
N THR A 113 -8.27 3.49 36.15
CA THR A 113 -8.07 2.47 35.10
C THR A 113 -9.27 2.26 34.17
N LEU A 114 -10.49 2.19 34.72
CA LEU A 114 -11.70 1.93 33.93
C LEU A 114 -12.03 3.04 32.93
N ASN A 115 -11.77 4.31 33.27
CA ASN A 115 -12.03 5.42 32.34
C ASN A 115 -11.04 5.43 31.17
N ILE A 116 -9.82 4.90 31.37
CA ILE A 116 -8.83 4.72 30.31
C ILE A 116 -9.26 3.56 29.41
N VAL A 117 -9.65 2.43 30.02
CA VAL A 117 -10.10 1.23 29.30
C VAL A 117 -11.35 1.53 28.46
N GLU A 118 -12.30 2.30 28.97
CA GLU A 118 -13.48 2.75 28.22
C GLU A 118 -13.10 3.58 26.99
N LYS A 119 -12.25 4.61 27.16
CA LYS A 119 -11.75 5.41 26.03
C LYS A 119 -10.93 4.62 25.02
N LEU A 120 -10.23 3.58 25.46
CA LEU A 120 -9.49 2.68 24.57
C LEU A 120 -10.44 1.76 23.81
N SER A 121 -11.50 1.28 24.45
CA SER A 121 -12.50 0.41 23.85
C SER A 121 -13.17 1.06 22.64
N ASP A 122 -13.46 2.36 22.69
CA ASP A 122 -14.02 3.11 21.56
C ASP A 122 -13.20 2.97 20.27
N LYS A 123 -11.89 2.71 20.36
CA LYS A 123 -10.97 2.62 19.21
C LYS A 123 -10.45 1.21 18.92
N VAL A 124 -10.30 0.35 19.93
CA VAL A 124 -9.61 -0.95 19.82
C VAL A 124 -10.27 -2.07 20.63
N ALA A 125 -11.61 -2.06 20.74
CA ALA A 125 -12.37 -3.06 21.49
C ALA A 125 -12.02 -4.52 21.13
N ASP A 126 -11.73 -4.80 19.86
CA ASP A 126 -11.37 -6.12 19.33
C ASP A 126 -10.04 -6.68 19.89
N LYS A 127 -9.16 -5.80 20.39
CA LYS A 127 -7.83 -6.16 20.92
C LYS A 127 -7.82 -6.22 22.45
N LEU A 128 -8.88 -5.77 23.11
CA LEU A 128 -8.99 -5.78 24.56
C LEU A 128 -9.38 -7.17 25.06
N ARG A 129 -8.64 -7.67 26.06
CA ARG A 129 -8.92 -8.94 26.74
C ARG A 129 -8.87 -8.73 28.25
N PHE A 130 -9.82 -9.34 28.96
CA PHE A 130 -9.97 -9.21 30.40
C PHE A 130 -9.61 -10.53 31.09
N TYR A 131 -8.85 -10.46 32.17
CA TYR A 131 -8.39 -11.63 32.92
C TYR A 131 -8.63 -11.42 34.41
N LEU A 132 -9.16 -12.42 35.10
CA LEU A 132 -9.26 -12.43 36.55
C LEU A 132 -7.98 -13.02 37.14
N SER A 133 -7.05 -12.14 37.49
CA SER A 133 -5.78 -12.50 38.14
C SER A 133 -5.97 -12.94 39.60
N LYS A 134 -5.03 -13.75 40.13
CA LYS A 134 -5.00 -14.23 41.52
C LYS A 134 -6.24 -15.07 41.89
N ALA A 135 -6.77 -15.81 40.91
CA ALA A 135 -7.93 -16.65 41.14
C ALA A 135 -7.70 -17.75 42.19
N ASP A 136 -6.44 -18.09 42.49
CA ASP A 136 -6.02 -19.00 43.55
C ASP A 136 -6.15 -18.43 44.98
N GLU A 137 -6.33 -17.12 45.12
CA GLU A 137 -6.60 -16.45 46.40
C GLU A 137 -8.10 -16.18 46.61
N ALA A 138 -8.90 -16.28 45.54
CA ALA A 138 -10.31 -15.92 45.53
C ALA A 138 -11.22 -17.05 46.07
N GLY A 139 -10.98 -17.51 47.29
CA GLY A 139 -11.93 -18.34 48.06
C GLY A 139 -12.46 -19.60 47.34
N ARG A 140 -13.74 -19.94 47.56
CA ARG A 140 -14.43 -21.06 46.91
C ARG A 140 -14.90 -20.66 45.51
N GLU A 141 -15.26 -21.64 44.69
CA GLU A 141 -15.77 -21.40 43.33
C GLU A 141 -16.99 -20.47 43.30
N THR A 142 -17.89 -20.62 44.28
CA THR A 142 -19.06 -19.76 44.45
C THR A 142 -18.68 -18.30 44.69
N ASP A 143 -17.59 -18.06 45.43
CA ASP A 143 -17.11 -16.71 45.72
C ASP A 143 -16.46 -16.08 44.49
N ARG A 144 -15.71 -16.87 43.71
CA ARG A 144 -15.15 -16.44 42.42
C ARG A 144 -16.23 -16.06 41.43
N GLN A 145 -17.27 -16.89 41.30
CA GLN A 145 -18.40 -16.63 40.41
C GLN A 145 -19.14 -15.34 40.79
N ARG A 146 -19.31 -15.06 42.09
CA ARG A 146 -19.89 -13.79 42.58
C ARG A 146 -19.02 -12.58 42.24
N VAL A 147 -17.71 -12.66 42.46
CA VAL A 147 -16.77 -11.59 42.12
C VAL A 147 -16.76 -11.34 40.61
N MET A 148 -16.70 -12.41 39.80
CA MET A 148 -16.78 -12.32 38.36
C MET A 148 -18.09 -11.66 37.91
N MET A 149 -19.23 -12.08 38.46
CA MET A 149 -20.53 -11.48 38.19
C MET A 149 -20.55 -9.99 38.51
N GLN A 150 -20.00 -9.56 39.65
CA GLN A 150 -19.91 -8.15 40.02
C GLN A 150 -19.06 -7.34 39.02
N ILE A 151 -17.91 -7.90 38.61
CA ILE A 151 -17.04 -7.24 37.62
C ILE A 151 -17.74 -7.15 36.27
N VAL A 152 -18.37 -8.23 35.79
CA VAL A 152 -19.11 -8.25 34.52
C VAL A 152 -20.25 -7.24 34.54
N GLN A 153 -21.03 -7.18 35.64
CA GLN A 153 -22.08 -6.17 35.81
C GLN A 153 -21.53 -4.75 35.74
N GLU A 154 -20.38 -4.49 36.39
CA GLU A 154 -19.74 -3.17 36.37
C GLU A 154 -19.15 -2.82 34.99
N LEU A 155 -18.66 -3.80 34.23
CA LEU A 155 -18.22 -3.60 32.84
C LEU A 155 -19.40 -3.35 31.91
N CYS A 156 -20.49 -4.11 32.04
CA CYS A 156 -21.71 -3.94 31.23
C CYS A 156 -22.45 -2.62 31.52
N ARG A 157 -22.28 -2.03 32.70
CA ARG A 157 -22.76 -0.66 32.99
C ARG A 157 -22.10 0.41 32.12
N ARG A 158 -20.97 0.09 31.46
CA ARG A 158 -20.27 1.00 30.55
C ARG A 158 -20.54 0.58 29.10
N PRO A 159 -21.18 1.44 28.29
CA PRO A 159 -21.64 1.06 26.95
C PRO A 159 -20.51 0.61 26.01
N GLY A 160 -19.29 1.17 26.16
CA GLY A 160 -18.12 0.73 25.38
C GLY A 160 -17.65 -0.68 25.71
N LEU A 161 -17.78 -1.12 26.97
CA LEU A 161 -17.23 -2.40 27.46
C LEU A 161 -18.21 -3.57 27.42
N ASN A 162 -19.49 -3.29 27.13
CA ASN A 162 -20.56 -4.28 27.06
C ASN A 162 -20.27 -5.39 26.03
N LYS A 163 -19.49 -5.11 24.97
CA LYS A 163 -19.15 -6.10 23.93
C LYS A 163 -18.00 -7.05 24.34
N CYS A 164 -17.18 -6.68 25.32
CA CYS A 164 -15.93 -7.37 25.65
C CYS A 164 -16.00 -8.15 26.99
N GLY A 165 -17.09 -8.02 27.76
CA GLY A 165 -17.17 -8.47 29.15
C GLY A 165 -17.64 -9.90 29.39
N PHE A 166 -17.94 -10.69 28.35
CA PHE A 166 -18.60 -12.00 28.51
C PHE A 166 -17.63 -13.17 28.75
N GLU A 167 -16.36 -13.02 28.40
CA GLU A 167 -15.34 -14.05 28.60
C GLU A 167 -14.21 -13.48 29.46
N MET A 168 -14.17 -13.87 30.73
CA MET A 168 -13.16 -13.41 31.69
C MET A 168 -12.45 -14.60 32.35
N PRO A 169 -11.46 -15.19 31.65
CA PRO A 169 -10.72 -16.35 32.15
C PRO A 169 -9.95 -16.05 33.43
N THR A 170 -9.85 -17.08 34.27
CA THR A 170 -9.14 -17.06 35.56
C THR A 170 -7.68 -17.42 35.37
N ILE A 171 -6.78 -16.55 35.86
CA ILE A 171 -5.34 -16.79 35.79
C ILE A 171 -4.68 -16.60 37.14
N TYR A 172 -3.64 -17.39 37.39
CA TYR A 172 -2.71 -17.17 38.50
C TYR A 172 -1.34 -17.72 38.12
N ILE A 173 -0.30 -17.23 38.80
CA ILE A 173 1.07 -17.72 38.57
C ILE A 173 1.21 -19.05 39.33
N PRO A 174 1.53 -20.17 38.65
CA PRO A 174 1.67 -21.47 39.31
C PRO A 174 2.72 -21.43 40.42
N ASN A 175 2.36 -21.92 41.61
CA ASN A 175 3.29 -22.09 42.72
C ASN A 175 3.34 -23.58 43.13
N PRO A 176 4.47 -24.29 42.96
CA PRO A 176 4.60 -25.69 43.36
C PRO A 176 4.32 -25.96 44.84
N GLN A 177 4.46 -24.94 45.70
CA GLN A 177 4.25 -25.04 47.14
C GLN A 177 2.77 -24.86 47.55
N LYS A 178 1.93 -24.33 46.65
CA LYS A 178 0.52 -24.03 46.90
C LYS A 178 -0.35 -24.70 45.85
N LEU A 179 -0.95 -25.83 46.22
CA LEU A 179 -1.95 -26.51 45.38
C LEU A 179 -3.23 -25.67 45.35
N SER A 180 -3.63 -25.24 44.15
CA SER A 180 -4.89 -24.54 43.91
C SER A 180 -5.89 -25.47 43.24
N ARG A 181 -7.15 -25.43 43.70
CA ARG A 181 -8.27 -26.14 43.06
C ARG A 181 -8.91 -25.34 41.92
N CYS A 182 -8.48 -24.09 41.72
CA CYS A 182 -8.99 -23.25 40.64
C CYS A 182 -8.34 -23.66 39.32
N VAL A 183 -9.14 -23.75 38.25
CA VAL A 183 -8.60 -23.94 36.90
C VAL A 183 -7.77 -22.73 36.52
N ASN A 184 -6.53 -22.97 36.12
CA ASN A 184 -5.63 -21.93 35.63
C ASN A 184 -5.66 -21.89 34.11
N GLN A 185 -6.03 -20.75 33.54
CA GLN A 185 -6.06 -20.56 32.08
C GLN A 185 -4.86 -19.74 31.58
N ILE A 186 -3.80 -19.63 32.39
CA ILE A 186 -2.62 -18.84 32.07
C ILE A 186 -1.93 -19.32 30.78
N ASP A 187 -1.93 -20.62 30.51
CA ASP A 187 -1.38 -21.19 29.27
C ASP A 187 -2.19 -20.75 28.04
N GLY A 188 -3.52 -20.66 28.17
CA GLY A 188 -4.38 -20.10 27.13
C GLY A 188 -4.10 -18.62 26.84
N VAL A 189 -3.65 -17.86 27.85
CA VAL A 189 -3.19 -16.47 27.66
C VAL A 189 -1.90 -16.44 26.86
N CYS A 190 -0.91 -17.27 27.21
CA CYS A 190 0.35 -17.38 26.47
C CYS A 190 0.12 -17.74 25.01
N GLN A 191 -0.68 -18.79 24.76
CA GLN A 191 -1.06 -19.21 23.41
C GLN A 191 -1.79 -18.11 22.64
N THR A 192 -2.65 -17.32 23.30
CA THR A 192 -3.34 -16.19 22.66
C THR A 192 -2.36 -15.09 22.26
N ILE A 193 -1.37 -14.79 23.08
CA ILE A 193 -0.32 -13.80 22.77
C ILE A 193 0.51 -14.28 21.59
N GLU A 194 1.00 -15.52 21.62
CA GLU A 194 1.80 -16.14 20.55
C GLU A 194 1.03 -16.21 19.24
N LYS A 195 -0.21 -16.68 19.26
CA LYS A 195 -1.09 -16.69 18.08
C LYS A 195 -1.30 -15.29 17.52
N THR A 196 -1.47 -14.28 18.37
CA THR A 196 -1.60 -12.89 17.93
C THR A 196 -0.31 -12.39 17.26
N ILE A 197 0.86 -12.80 17.77
CA ILE A 197 2.17 -12.49 17.19
C ILE A 197 2.30 -13.13 15.80
N ASN A 198 2.04 -14.44 15.69
CA ASN A 198 2.14 -15.18 14.43
C ASN A 198 1.17 -14.62 13.38
N GLN A 199 -0.08 -14.33 13.78
CA GLN A 199 -1.06 -13.68 12.91
C GLN A 199 -0.62 -12.28 12.45
N ALA A 200 0.06 -11.51 13.30
CA ALA A 200 0.54 -10.17 12.92
C ALA A 200 1.70 -10.25 11.90
N VAL A 201 2.59 -11.23 12.04
CA VAL A 201 3.67 -11.51 11.07
C VAL A 201 3.07 -11.93 9.74
N GLN A 202 2.16 -12.91 9.76
CA GLN A 202 1.46 -13.38 8.55
C GLN A 202 0.73 -12.23 7.84
N LYS A 203 -0.10 -11.46 8.56
CA LYS A 203 -0.80 -10.29 7.98
C LYS A 203 0.15 -9.28 7.36
N THR A 204 1.35 -9.11 7.92
CA THR A 204 2.37 -8.19 7.39
C THR A 204 2.95 -8.73 6.08
N LEU A 205 3.27 -10.02 6.01
CA LEU A 205 3.78 -10.67 4.80
C LEU A 205 2.72 -10.70 3.68
N ASP A 206 1.46 -10.95 4.02
CA ASP A 206 0.34 -10.91 3.07
C ASP A 206 0.08 -9.49 2.56
N GLN A 207 0.18 -8.49 3.43
CA GLN A 207 0.03 -7.09 3.01
C GLN A 207 1.18 -6.65 2.10
N LEU A 208 2.42 -7.07 2.40
CA LEU A 208 3.58 -6.83 1.54
C LEU A 208 3.34 -7.37 0.12
N GLU A 209 2.80 -8.58 0.00
CA GLU A 209 2.46 -9.16 -1.30
C GLU A 209 1.38 -8.37 -2.04
N LYS A 210 0.29 -8.02 -1.36
CA LYS A 210 -0.79 -7.19 -1.92
C LYS A 210 -0.30 -5.83 -2.42
N ASP A 211 0.58 -5.19 -1.66
CA ASP A 211 1.16 -3.90 -2.02
C ASP A 211 2.09 -4.02 -3.24
N CYS A 212 2.88 -5.09 -3.33
CA CYS A 212 3.68 -5.40 -4.52
C CYS A 212 2.79 -5.61 -5.76
N ASP A 213 1.72 -6.39 -5.64
CA ASP A 213 0.79 -6.64 -6.74
C ASP A 213 0.04 -5.37 -7.17
N LEU A 214 -0.33 -4.51 -6.22
CA LEU A 214 -0.93 -3.20 -6.51
C LEU A 214 0.05 -2.31 -7.29
N ILE A 215 1.33 -2.28 -6.88
CA ILE A 215 2.36 -1.52 -7.60
C ILE A 215 2.52 -2.06 -9.03
N SER A 216 2.72 -3.37 -9.18
CA SER A 216 2.92 -3.97 -10.51
C SER A 216 1.73 -3.77 -11.43
N SER A 217 0.50 -4.03 -10.95
CA SER A 217 -0.71 -3.79 -11.75
C SER A 217 -0.91 -2.32 -12.14
N THR A 218 -0.51 -1.38 -11.27
CA THR A 218 -0.56 0.06 -11.58
C THR A 218 0.48 0.43 -12.65
N ILE A 219 1.68 -0.14 -12.59
CA ILE A 219 2.71 0.04 -13.62
C ILE A 219 2.22 -0.51 -14.95
N ASP A 220 1.72 -1.74 -14.97
CA ASP A 220 1.20 -2.39 -16.17
C ASP A 220 0.05 -1.59 -16.79
N SER A 221 -0.88 -1.11 -15.97
CA SER A 221 -1.97 -0.25 -16.40
C SER A 221 -1.47 1.05 -17.04
N LYS A 222 -0.49 1.74 -16.43
CA LYS A 222 0.09 2.96 -17.00
C LYS A 222 0.82 2.71 -18.32
N LEU A 223 1.56 1.61 -18.43
CA LEU A 223 2.25 1.24 -19.66
C LEU A 223 1.26 0.83 -20.77
N ALA A 224 0.18 0.13 -20.42
CA ALA A 224 -0.87 -0.22 -21.36
C ALA A 224 -1.65 1.02 -21.85
N GLN A 225 -1.97 1.95 -20.95
CA GLN A 225 -2.60 3.22 -21.30
C GLN A 225 -1.71 4.03 -22.25
N ASP A 226 -0.41 4.11 -21.99
CA ASP A 226 0.52 4.79 -22.89
C ASP A 226 0.57 4.17 -24.30
N ARG A 227 0.50 2.83 -24.41
CA ARG A 227 0.43 2.16 -25.72
C ARG A 227 -0.86 2.53 -26.47
N ALA A 228 -1.98 2.63 -25.76
CA ALA A 228 -3.25 3.06 -26.34
C ALA A 228 -3.22 4.55 -26.74
N ASP A 229 -2.60 5.41 -25.93
CA ASP A 229 -2.43 6.83 -26.24
C ASP A 229 -1.51 7.03 -27.46
N LEU A 230 -0.48 6.21 -27.61
CA LEU A 230 0.39 6.24 -28.80
C LEU A 230 -0.36 5.87 -30.08
N SER A 231 -1.18 4.81 -30.06
CA SER A 231 -1.96 4.40 -31.23
C SER A 231 -3.03 5.43 -31.58
N PHE A 232 -3.70 5.99 -30.57
CA PHE A 232 -4.64 7.09 -30.73
C PHE A 232 -3.97 8.34 -31.32
N ASN A 233 -2.83 8.76 -30.77
CA ASN A 233 -2.07 9.92 -31.26
C ASN A 233 -1.58 9.76 -32.69
N SER A 234 -1.21 8.54 -33.09
CA SER A 234 -0.84 8.23 -34.48
C SER A 234 -2.01 8.48 -35.43
N SER A 235 -3.20 7.97 -35.09
CA SER A 235 -4.43 8.19 -35.85
C SER A 235 -4.81 9.67 -35.91
N VAL A 236 -4.77 10.37 -34.78
CA VAL A 236 -5.05 11.82 -34.71
C VAL A 236 -4.08 12.63 -35.56
N ARG A 237 -2.79 12.28 -35.56
CA ARG A 237 -1.78 12.94 -36.40
C ARG A 237 -2.02 12.70 -37.89
N LEU A 238 -2.43 11.49 -38.26
CA LEU A 238 -2.80 11.16 -39.64
C LEU A 238 -4.03 11.96 -40.09
N HIS A 239 -5.10 12.01 -39.28
CA HIS A 239 -6.30 12.79 -39.59
C HIS A 239 -6.01 14.29 -39.69
N SER A 240 -5.22 14.83 -38.76
CA SER A 240 -4.78 16.23 -38.82
C SER A 240 -3.96 16.52 -40.08
N PHE A 241 -3.04 15.63 -40.46
CA PHE A 241 -2.25 15.75 -41.67
C PHE A 241 -3.11 15.69 -42.94
N LEU A 242 -4.03 14.73 -43.05
CA LEU A 242 -4.90 14.58 -44.22
C LEU A 242 -5.83 15.79 -44.39
N CYS A 243 -6.49 16.25 -43.31
CA CYS A 243 -7.33 17.45 -43.36
C CYS A 243 -6.50 18.71 -43.70
N GLY A 244 -5.30 18.84 -43.15
CA GLY A 244 -4.40 19.96 -43.43
C GLY A 244 -3.91 19.96 -44.88
N ALA A 245 -3.53 18.79 -45.39
CA ALA A 245 -3.12 18.60 -46.77
C ALA A 245 -4.25 18.93 -47.74
N LEU A 246 -5.47 18.45 -47.50
CA LEU A 246 -6.65 18.78 -48.32
C LEU A 246 -6.97 20.29 -48.29
N GLY A 247 -6.92 20.92 -47.11
CA GLY A 247 -7.16 22.34 -46.96
C GLY A 247 -6.17 23.26 -47.68
N ILE A 248 -4.98 22.75 -48.04
CA ILE A 248 -3.93 23.50 -48.78
C ILE A 248 -3.85 23.06 -50.25
N LEU A 249 -3.85 21.75 -50.53
CA LEU A 249 -3.69 21.22 -51.89
C LEU A 249 -4.86 21.60 -52.79
N LEU A 250 -6.10 21.53 -52.30
CA LEU A 250 -7.28 21.87 -53.09
C LEU A 250 -7.24 23.33 -53.61
N PRO A 251 -7.06 24.38 -52.77
CA PRO A 251 -6.97 25.74 -53.29
C PRO A 251 -5.72 25.97 -54.14
N CYS A 252 -4.58 25.34 -53.83
CA CYS A 252 -3.38 25.43 -54.67
C CYS A 252 -3.61 24.85 -56.08
N LEU A 253 -4.26 23.69 -56.20
CA LEU A 253 -4.60 23.09 -57.49
C LEU A 253 -5.58 23.95 -58.27
N SER A 254 -6.57 24.56 -57.61
CA SER A 254 -7.51 25.48 -58.26
C SER A 254 -6.82 26.74 -58.79
N ILE A 255 -5.93 27.35 -58.02
CA ILE A 255 -5.16 28.52 -58.45
C ILE A 255 -4.22 28.15 -59.61
N LEU A 256 -3.53 27.02 -59.50
CA LEU A 256 -2.64 26.52 -60.54
C LEU A 256 -3.39 26.24 -61.84
N SER A 257 -4.60 25.69 -61.76
CA SER A 257 -5.47 25.46 -62.91
C SER A 257 -5.83 26.77 -63.61
N PHE A 258 -6.11 27.83 -62.86
CA PHE A 258 -6.39 29.15 -63.45
C PHE A 258 -5.16 29.73 -64.14
N ILE A 259 -3.98 29.63 -63.53
CA ILE A 259 -2.70 30.10 -64.11
C ILE A 259 -2.38 29.34 -65.40
N VAL A 260 -2.52 28.01 -65.39
CA VAL A 260 -2.24 27.17 -66.57
C VAL A 260 -3.22 27.48 -67.71
N ASN A 261 -4.50 27.74 -67.41
CA ASN A 261 -5.48 28.13 -68.42
C ASN A 261 -5.24 29.52 -69.02
N THR A 262 -4.56 30.42 -68.30
CA THR A 262 -4.21 31.75 -68.83
C THR A 262 -2.95 31.76 -69.71
N LEU A 263 -2.14 30.71 -69.68
CA LEU A 263 -0.88 30.61 -70.43
C LEU A 263 -1.07 29.78 -71.71
N SER A 264 -0.37 30.11 -72.78
CA SER A 264 -0.43 29.31 -74.00
C SER A 264 0.33 27.97 -73.82
N PRO A 265 -0.06 26.90 -74.53
CA PRO A 265 0.60 25.59 -74.42
C PRO A 265 2.10 25.65 -74.75
N GLU A 266 2.47 26.52 -75.70
CA GLU A 266 3.83 26.69 -76.22
C GLU A 266 4.75 27.34 -75.18
N GLU A 267 4.30 28.41 -74.51
CA GLU A 267 5.03 29.11 -73.45
C GLU A 267 5.28 28.22 -72.22
N LEU A 268 4.31 27.35 -71.87
CA LEU A 268 4.43 26.45 -70.74
C LEU A 268 5.44 25.33 -70.99
N GLN A 269 5.51 24.84 -72.24
CA GLN A 269 6.45 23.81 -72.69
C GLN A 269 7.89 24.35 -72.72
N GLU A 270 8.07 25.61 -73.09
CA GLU A 270 9.35 26.30 -73.12
C GLU A 270 9.91 26.57 -71.71
N LEU A 271 9.05 26.92 -70.74
CA LEU A 271 9.46 27.26 -69.37
C LEU A 271 9.71 26.07 -68.44
N LEU A 272 8.89 25.00 -68.50
CA LEU A 272 8.94 23.89 -67.54
C LEU A 272 9.41 22.56 -68.13
N GLY A 273 9.60 22.49 -69.45
CA GLY A 273 9.95 21.29 -70.18
C GLY A 273 8.77 20.33 -70.40
N GLU A 274 8.89 19.48 -71.43
CA GLU A 274 7.80 18.64 -71.93
C GLU A 274 7.18 17.70 -70.90
N GLY A 275 7.98 17.12 -70.00
CA GLY A 275 7.49 16.16 -69.01
C GLY A 275 6.64 16.80 -67.91
N LEU A 276 7.07 17.96 -67.42
CA LEU A 276 6.41 18.68 -66.33
C LEU A 276 5.17 19.43 -66.83
N ALA A 277 5.23 20.00 -68.04
CA ALA A 277 4.08 20.60 -68.70
C ALA A 277 2.94 19.59 -68.92
N LYS A 278 3.25 18.38 -69.39
CA LYS A 278 2.25 17.30 -69.56
C LYS A 278 1.62 16.88 -68.23
N ALA A 279 2.42 16.73 -67.17
CA ALA A 279 1.91 16.36 -65.85
C ALA A 279 0.98 17.43 -65.25
N LEU A 280 1.35 18.72 -65.41
CA LEU A 280 0.53 19.84 -64.97
C LEU A 280 -0.81 19.87 -65.70
N TRP A 281 -0.80 19.75 -67.03
CA TRP A 281 -2.01 19.75 -67.85
C TRP A 281 -2.98 18.61 -67.48
N LEU A 282 -2.45 17.43 -67.16
CA LEU A 282 -3.24 16.29 -66.68
C LEU A 282 -3.88 16.56 -65.31
N SER A 283 -3.15 17.22 -64.41
CA SER A 283 -3.64 17.55 -63.06
C SER A 283 -4.65 18.70 -63.06
N THR A 284 -4.47 19.70 -63.93
CA THR A 284 -5.38 20.85 -64.05
C THR A 284 -6.61 20.51 -64.90
N GLY A 285 -6.48 19.61 -65.90
CA GLY A 285 -7.58 19.22 -66.77
C GLY A 285 -8.80 18.66 -66.04
N VAL A 286 -8.61 17.95 -64.92
CA VAL A 286 -9.71 17.48 -64.06
C VAL A 286 -10.45 18.64 -63.40
N VAL A 287 -9.73 19.68 -62.97
CA VAL A 287 -10.31 20.87 -62.34
C VAL A 287 -11.09 21.69 -63.35
N VAL A 288 -10.56 21.84 -64.58
CA VAL A 288 -11.24 22.54 -65.68
C VAL A 288 -12.52 21.81 -66.10
N PHE A 289 -12.47 20.49 -66.25
CA PHE A 289 -13.65 19.69 -66.58
C PHE A 289 -14.78 19.85 -65.56
N LEU A 290 -14.44 19.88 -64.26
CA LEU A 290 -15.41 20.12 -63.19
C LEU A 290 -15.91 21.57 -63.17
N TRP A 291 -15.09 22.52 -63.62
CA TRP A 291 -15.47 23.93 -63.72
C TRP A 291 -16.49 24.18 -64.83
N ASP A 292 -16.35 23.52 -65.98
CA ASP A 292 -17.27 23.64 -67.13
C ASP A 292 -18.70 23.14 -66.83
N TRP A 293 -18.87 22.32 -65.79
CA TRP A 293 -20.19 21.86 -65.33
C TRP A 293 -20.97 22.92 -64.54
N ILE A 294 -20.33 24.05 -64.19
CA ILE A 294 -20.91 25.08 -63.33
C ILE A 294 -21.48 26.22 -64.18
N PRO A 295 -22.78 26.55 -64.07
CA PRO A 295 -23.38 27.68 -64.78
C PRO A 295 -22.70 29.01 -64.44
N GLU A 296 -22.53 29.89 -65.42
CA GLU A 296 -21.82 31.17 -65.25
C GLU A 296 -22.39 32.04 -64.10
N ASP A 297 -23.71 32.08 -63.96
CA ASP A 297 -24.41 32.84 -62.90
C ASP A 297 -24.09 32.35 -61.47
N GLY A 298 -23.60 31.11 -61.33
CA GLY A 298 -23.32 30.45 -60.04
C GLY A 298 -21.84 30.38 -59.64
N GLN A 299 -20.91 30.79 -60.50
CA GLN A 299 -19.47 30.58 -60.30
C GLN A 299 -18.93 31.29 -59.05
N ILE A 300 -19.39 32.52 -58.77
CA ILE A 300 -18.94 33.28 -57.58
C ILE A 300 -19.36 32.57 -56.28
N LEU A 301 -20.61 32.08 -56.21
CA LEU A 301 -21.11 31.37 -55.04
C LEU A 301 -20.34 30.06 -54.81
N PHE A 302 -20.00 29.34 -55.89
CA PHE A 302 -19.19 28.13 -55.81
C PHE A 302 -17.80 28.40 -55.23
N VAL A 303 -17.10 29.46 -55.69
CA VAL A 303 -15.77 29.83 -55.15
C VAL A 303 -15.85 30.18 -53.67
N ILE A 304 -16.90 30.88 -53.22
CA ILE A 304 -17.10 31.20 -51.81
C ILE A 304 -17.31 29.92 -50.99
N ILE A 305 -18.17 29.00 -51.45
CA ILE A 305 -18.43 27.72 -50.78
C ILE A 305 -17.17 26.86 -50.73
N PHE A 306 -16.44 26.78 -51.83
CA PHE A 306 -15.19 26.02 -51.93
C PHE A 306 -14.10 26.59 -51.00
N GLY A 307 -13.95 27.92 -50.96
CA GLY A 307 -13.04 28.60 -50.03
C GLY A 307 -13.41 28.34 -48.57
N ALA A 308 -14.71 28.39 -48.24
CA ALA A 308 -15.21 28.05 -46.91
C ALA A 308 -14.94 26.58 -46.54
N LEU A 309 -15.10 25.64 -47.49
CA LEU A 309 -14.79 24.23 -47.29
C LEU A 309 -13.29 23.99 -47.04
N CYS A 310 -12.42 24.63 -47.80
CA CYS A 310 -10.97 24.54 -47.60
C CYS A 310 -10.56 25.11 -46.23
N TYR A 311 -11.15 26.25 -45.85
CA TYR A 311 -10.95 26.83 -44.52
C TYR A 311 -11.46 25.90 -43.40
N PHE A 312 -12.62 25.27 -43.61
CA PHE A 312 -13.18 24.28 -42.68
C PHE A 312 -12.23 23.08 -42.51
N PHE A 313 -11.62 22.56 -43.58
CA PHE A 313 -10.60 21.51 -43.47
C PHE A 313 -9.37 21.95 -42.67
N LEU A 314 -8.92 23.20 -42.80
CA LEU A 314 -7.84 23.76 -41.96
C LEU A 314 -8.25 23.87 -40.49
N CYS A 315 -9.50 24.24 -40.21
CA CYS A 315 -10.05 24.23 -38.86
C CYS A 315 -10.09 22.81 -38.27
N LEU A 316 -10.54 21.81 -39.04
CA LEU A 316 -10.52 20.41 -38.64
C LEU A 316 -9.10 19.90 -38.39
N ALA A 317 -8.13 20.28 -39.23
CA ALA A 317 -6.74 19.91 -39.06
C ALA A 317 -6.18 20.40 -37.71
N LYS A 318 -6.50 21.65 -37.33
CA LYS A 318 -6.16 22.23 -36.02
C LYS A 318 -6.92 21.57 -34.86
N TYR A 319 -8.19 21.22 -35.07
CA TYR A 319 -8.99 20.53 -34.07
C TYR A 319 -8.38 19.17 -33.72
N PHE A 320 -8.13 18.33 -34.72
CA PHE A 320 -7.48 17.03 -34.51
C PHE A 320 -6.08 17.19 -33.92
N ALA A 321 -5.27 18.14 -34.40
CA ALA A 321 -3.92 18.36 -33.83
C ALA A 321 -3.92 18.63 -32.30
N ARG A 322 -5.01 19.21 -31.76
CA ARG A 322 -5.16 19.51 -30.33
C ARG A 322 -5.67 18.34 -29.50
N GLN A 323 -6.20 17.29 -30.11
CA GLN A 323 -6.78 16.14 -29.39
C GLN A 323 -5.73 15.12 -28.91
N GLY A 324 -4.44 15.32 -29.20
CA GLY A 324 -3.40 14.38 -28.79
C GLY A 324 -3.25 14.28 -27.27
N ASN A 325 -3.13 13.06 -26.76
CA ASN A 325 -2.86 12.77 -25.36
C ASN A 325 -1.35 12.86 -25.07
N ARG A 326 -0.99 13.18 -23.82
CA ARG A 326 0.41 13.13 -23.39
C ARG A 326 0.84 11.67 -23.22
N THR A 327 1.94 11.31 -23.86
CA THR A 327 2.56 9.98 -23.72
C THR A 327 3.78 10.04 -22.80
N LEU A 328 4.16 8.87 -22.29
CA LEU A 328 5.33 8.68 -21.44
C LEU A 328 6.61 8.83 -22.27
N THR A 329 7.57 9.53 -21.69
CA THR A 329 8.93 9.64 -22.22
C THR A 329 9.67 8.32 -22.10
N LYS A 330 10.72 8.13 -22.93
CA LYS A 330 11.59 6.94 -22.84
C LYS A 330 12.21 6.77 -21.44
N LYS A 331 12.52 7.88 -20.76
CA LYS A 331 13.05 7.88 -19.40
C LYS A 331 12.01 7.39 -18.40
N GLU A 332 10.79 7.92 -18.44
CA GLU A 332 9.69 7.49 -17.56
C GLU A 332 9.38 6.00 -17.74
N LYS A 333 9.31 5.51 -19.00
CA LYS A 333 9.09 4.08 -19.27
C LYS A 333 10.18 3.21 -18.67
N ARG A 334 11.45 3.61 -18.85
CA ARG A 334 12.59 2.88 -18.28
C ARG A 334 12.51 2.83 -16.75
N THR A 335 12.22 3.95 -16.11
CA THR A 335 12.06 4.00 -14.65
C THR A 335 10.90 3.12 -14.15
N LEU A 336 9.77 3.09 -14.86
CA LEU A 336 8.65 2.20 -14.53
C LEU A 336 9.03 0.72 -14.65
N THR A 337 9.79 0.35 -15.69
CA THR A 337 10.31 -1.02 -15.85
C THR A 337 11.29 -1.36 -14.73
N GLU A 338 12.25 -0.47 -14.41
CA GLU A 338 13.19 -0.67 -13.30
C GLU A 338 12.47 -0.86 -11.95
N TYR A 339 11.39 -0.13 -11.70
CA TYR A 339 10.56 -0.33 -10.50
C TYR A 339 9.82 -1.67 -10.51
N SER A 340 9.28 -2.07 -11.67
CA SER A 340 8.62 -3.38 -11.81
C SER A 340 9.58 -4.53 -11.54
N ASP A 341 10.78 -4.47 -12.14
CA ASP A 341 11.83 -5.49 -11.99
C ASP A 341 12.27 -5.57 -10.52
N TYR A 342 12.50 -4.43 -9.86
CA TYR A 342 12.84 -4.41 -8.44
C TYR A 342 11.75 -5.07 -7.56
N VAL A 343 10.47 -4.75 -7.80
CA VAL A 343 9.36 -5.31 -7.02
C VAL A 343 9.24 -6.82 -7.23
N GLN A 344 9.33 -7.29 -8.47
CA GLN A 344 9.18 -8.71 -8.80
C GLN A 344 10.41 -9.54 -8.39
N ASP A 345 11.62 -9.07 -8.71
CA ASP A 345 12.83 -9.88 -8.55
C ASP A 345 13.45 -9.75 -7.17
N VAL A 346 13.35 -8.58 -6.53
CA VAL A 346 13.99 -8.32 -5.23
C VAL A 346 12.99 -8.46 -4.10
N VAL A 347 11.89 -7.71 -4.15
CA VAL A 347 10.95 -7.62 -3.02
C VAL A 347 10.16 -8.93 -2.85
N LYS A 348 9.57 -9.47 -3.92
CA LYS A 348 8.84 -10.75 -3.84
C LYS A 348 9.76 -11.92 -3.51
N ALA A 349 10.97 -11.97 -4.06
CA ALA A 349 11.95 -13.00 -3.69
C ALA A 349 12.32 -12.93 -2.20
N LYS A 350 12.51 -11.71 -1.66
CA LYS A 350 12.78 -11.52 -0.23
C LYS A 350 11.57 -11.88 0.63
N LYS A 351 10.35 -11.57 0.20
CA LYS A 351 9.11 -12.02 0.85
C LYS A 351 9.02 -13.54 0.90
N GLY A 352 9.36 -14.23 -0.19
CA GLY A 352 9.41 -15.71 -0.23
C GLY A 352 10.32 -16.29 0.85
N LYS A 353 11.56 -15.78 0.96
CA LYS A 353 12.50 -16.19 2.01
C LYS A 353 11.97 -15.92 3.43
N LEU A 354 11.42 -14.73 3.66
CA LEU A 354 10.84 -14.38 4.97
C LEU A 354 9.63 -15.25 5.33
N TYR A 355 8.87 -15.68 4.33
CA TYR A 355 7.72 -16.57 4.52
C TYR A 355 8.16 -18.00 4.83
N GLU A 356 9.22 -18.51 4.18
CA GLU A 356 9.85 -19.78 4.53
C GLU A 356 10.41 -19.77 5.97
N GLU A 357 11.11 -18.69 6.36
CA GLU A 357 11.59 -18.50 7.74
C GLU A 357 10.42 -18.50 8.75
N TYR A 358 9.31 -17.85 8.42
CA TYR A 358 8.09 -17.85 9.24
C TYR A 358 7.49 -19.25 9.38
N LEU A 359 7.35 -20.00 8.27
CA LEU A 359 6.81 -21.36 8.31
C LEU A 359 7.70 -22.32 9.10
N ALA A 360 9.03 -22.22 8.94
CA ALA A 360 9.99 -23.01 9.70
C ALA A 360 9.88 -22.72 11.21
N GLN A 361 9.66 -21.46 11.60
CA GLN A 361 9.40 -21.09 12.99
C GLN A 361 8.11 -21.75 13.50
N CYS A 362 7.01 -21.62 12.77
CA CYS A 362 5.74 -22.22 13.18
C CYS A 362 5.86 -23.75 13.30
N ALA A 363 6.53 -24.42 12.37
CA ALA A 363 6.74 -25.87 12.43
C ALA A 363 7.54 -26.29 13.67
N ALA A 364 8.63 -25.57 13.98
CA ALA A 364 9.44 -25.84 15.16
C ALA A 364 8.68 -25.62 16.48
N GLU A 365 7.70 -24.71 16.52
CA GLU A 365 6.84 -24.48 17.69
C GLU A 365 5.83 -25.64 17.93
N TYR A 366 5.48 -26.44 16.91
CA TYR A 366 4.55 -27.57 17.03
C TYR A 366 5.21 -28.90 17.41
N ASP A 367 6.54 -29.02 17.26
CA ASP A 367 7.29 -30.26 17.55
C ASP A 367 7.69 -30.42 19.04
N PHE A 368 7.22 -29.53 19.93
CA PHE A 368 7.54 -29.54 21.37
C PHE A 368 6.33 -29.72 22.29
#